data_AF-A0A7S9CVA6-F1
#
_entry.id   AF-A0A7S9CVA6-F1
#
_cell.length_a   1.000
_cell.length_b   1.000
_cell.length_c   1.000
_cell.angle_alpha   90.00
_cell.angle_beta   90.00
_cell.angle_gamma   90.00
#
_symmetry.space_group_name_H-M   'P 1'
#
loop_
_entity.id
_entity.type
_entity.pdbx_description
1 polymer ?
#
loop_
_entity_poly.entity_id
_entity_poly.type
_entity_poly.pdbx_seq_one_letter_code
_entity_poly.pdbx_strand_id
1 'polypeptide(L)'
;MKVIAVTPAGRRRYLDVLAKHILSDEAVAEWHLWDNCRDPVDRAYIQSLASPKIKIVALPNSTGDNKSINKFYRTMTDPDAFYVKLDDDICYLPPGFFGRFAAKAAASKTNAIWFSPLVINNAICSWLLSFHGKIKSSDALSCQAACEIGWRNPQFAVLLHRAFLNRIETDRVESLHIPDATMTLGRFSINCLGVFGADRNALGDAFCPLDVDDEEHISAFLPMMTKRPGQIIGDEVVAHFAYYTQERVVLETDILERYHLEAVRRRPSSSLISSEAVLATA
;
A
#
# COMPACT_ATOMS: atom_id res chain seq x y z
N MET A 1 9.49 -16.14 -8.25
CA MET A 1 9.71 -15.45 -6.96
C MET A 1 8.40 -15.47 -6.20
N LYS A 2 8.43 -15.77 -4.90
CA LYS A 2 7.21 -15.80 -4.08
C LYS A 2 6.84 -14.37 -3.69
N VAL A 3 5.61 -13.93 -3.95
CA VAL A 3 5.13 -12.61 -3.48
C VAL A 3 4.26 -12.81 -2.23
N ILE A 4 4.59 -12.09 -1.17
CA ILE A 4 3.83 -12.08 0.08
C ILE A 4 3.33 -10.66 0.33
N ALA A 5 2.02 -10.46 0.31
CA ALA A 5 1.43 -9.20 0.75
C ALA A 5 1.42 -9.14 2.28
N VAL A 6 1.73 -7.99 2.86
CA VAL A 6 1.63 -7.76 4.30
C VAL A 6 0.84 -6.47 4.56
N THR A 7 -0.06 -6.48 5.54
CA THR A 7 -0.93 -5.34 5.80
C THR A 7 -1.06 -5.12 7.31
N PRO A 8 -0.64 -3.96 7.85
CA PRO A 8 -1.05 -3.50 9.17
C PRO A 8 -2.57 -3.32 9.16
N ALA A 9 -3.29 -4.33 9.64
CA ALA A 9 -4.73 -4.43 9.49
C ALA A 9 -5.43 -3.86 10.72
N GLY A 10 -6.42 -3.01 10.52
CA GLY A 10 -7.19 -2.45 11.63
C GLY A 10 -8.55 -1.87 11.28
N ARG A 11 -8.90 -1.75 10.00
CA ARG A 11 -10.08 -0.99 9.56
C ARG A 11 -10.86 -1.77 8.51
N ARG A 12 -11.91 -2.51 8.93
CA ARG A 12 -12.73 -3.37 8.06
C ARG A 12 -13.17 -2.70 6.76
N ARG A 13 -13.66 -1.47 6.84
CA ARG A 13 -14.22 -0.73 5.68
C ARG A 13 -13.24 -0.63 4.51
N TYR A 14 -11.95 -0.52 4.81
CA TYR A 14 -10.90 -0.37 3.82
C TYR A 14 -10.37 -1.73 3.36
N LEU A 15 -10.18 -2.66 4.32
CA LEU A 15 -9.81 -4.04 4.04
C LEU A 15 -10.79 -4.73 3.09
N ASP A 16 -12.08 -4.44 3.19
CA ASP A 16 -13.10 -4.96 2.28
C ASP A 16 -12.82 -4.60 0.81
N VAL A 17 -12.21 -3.43 0.53
CA VAL A 17 -11.80 -3.01 -0.81
C VAL A 17 -10.47 -3.67 -1.18
N LEU A 18 -9.46 -3.56 -0.31
CA LEU A 18 -8.13 -4.10 -0.54
C LEU A 18 -8.15 -5.63 -0.81
N ALA A 19 -8.95 -6.38 -0.06
CA ALA A 19 -9.12 -7.82 -0.23
C ALA A 19 -9.57 -8.20 -1.64
N LYS A 20 -10.38 -7.37 -2.32
CA LYS A 20 -10.82 -7.66 -3.69
C LYS A 20 -9.65 -7.70 -4.67
N HIS A 21 -8.67 -6.83 -4.47
CA HIS A 21 -7.47 -6.75 -5.30
C HIS A 21 -6.48 -7.86 -4.97
N ILE A 22 -6.19 -8.09 -3.69
CA ILE A 22 -5.20 -9.10 -3.27
C ILE A 22 -5.68 -10.53 -3.59
N LEU A 23 -6.95 -10.83 -3.36
CA LEU A 23 -7.47 -12.20 -3.54
C LEU A 23 -7.70 -12.56 -5.00
N SER A 24 -7.86 -11.56 -5.88
CA SER A 24 -7.97 -11.79 -7.33
C SER A 24 -6.63 -11.88 -8.05
N ASP A 25 -5.52 -11.50 -7.40
CA ASP A 25 -4.18 -11.62 -7.98
C ASP A 25 -3.55 -12.98 -7.60
N GLU A 26 -3.35 -13.82 -8.61
CA GLU A 26 -2.74 -15.16 -8.48
C GLU A 26 -1.25 -15.09 -8.13
N ALA A 27 -0.56 -13.97 -8.41
CA ALA A 27 0.86 -13.81 -8.08
C ALA A 27 1.08 -13.72 -6.56
N VAL A 28 0.06 -13.34 -5.79
CA VAL A 28 0.11 -13.31 -4.32
C VAL A 28 0.02 -14.73 -3.79
N ALA A 29 1.13 -15.25 -3.28
CA ALA A 29 1.19 -16.58 -2.66
C ALA A 29 0.54 -16.57 -1.28
N GLU A 30 0.78 -15.52 -0.49
CA GLU A 30 0.27 -15.37 0.86
C GLU A 30 -0.07 -13.91 1.14
N TRP A 31 -1.11 -13.68 1.94
CA TRP A 31 -1.43 -12.37 2.51
C TRP A 31 -1.38 -12.44 4.02
N HIS A 32 -0.45 -11.69 4.63
CA HIS A 32 -0.30 -11.63 6.07
C HIS A 32 -1.00 -10.38 6.60
N LEU A 33 -2.08 -10.58 7.36
CA LEU A 33 -2.74 -9.52 8.10
C LEU A 33 -2.04 -9.40 9.45
N TRP A 34 -1.31 -8.31 9.64
CA TRP A 34 -0.73 -7.96 10.92
C TRP A 34 -1.85 -7.42 11.80
N ASP A 35 -2.19 -8.13 12.89
CA ASP A 35 -3.20 -7.71 13.86
C ASP A 35 -2.73 -6.46 14.61
N ASN A 36 -2.97 -5.30 13.99
CA ASN A 36 -2.77 -3.98 14.54
C ASN A 36 -4.13 -3.31 14.79
N CYS A 37 -5.15 -4.10 15.14
CA CYS A 37 -6.50 -3.60 15.35
C CYS A 37 -6.60 -2.83 16.68
N ARG A 38 -7.27 -1.68 16.67
CA ARG A 38 -7.63 -0.94 17.90
C ARG A 38 -8.95 -1.44 18.48
N ASP A 39 -9.89 -1.80 17.59
CA ASP A 39 -11.24 -2.22 17.94
C ASP A 39 -11.36 -3.76 17.96
N PRO A 40 -11.98 -4.36 18.99
CA PRO A 40 -12.29 -5.79 19.03
C PRO A 40 -13.13 -6.30 17.84
N VAL A 41 -14.01 -5.48 17.27
CA VAL A 41 -14.85 -5.80 16.11
C VAL A 41 -14.00 -5.94 14.85
N ASP A 42 -13.07 -5.01 14.61
CA ASP A 42 -12.13 -5.11 13.49
C ASP A 42 -11.20 -6.33 13.67
N ARG A 43 -10.78 -6.61 14.91
CA ARG A 43 -10.02 -7.82 15.23
C ARG A 43 -10.81 -9.10 14.91
N ALA A 44 -12.06 -9.19 15.34
CA ALA A 44 -12.91 -10.33 15.03
C ALA A 44 -13.12 -10.51 13.53
N TYR A 45 -13.24 -9.40 12.78
CA TYR A 45 -13.33 -9.42 11.33
C TYR A 45 -12.06 -9.94 10.67
N ILE A 46 -10.85 -9.46 11.02
CA ILE A 46 -9.63 -10.00 10.40
C ILE A 46 -9.44 -11.48 10.73
N GLN A 47 -9.81 -11.93 11.93
CA GLN A 47 -9.75 -13.34 12.31
C GLN A 47 -10.68 -14.21 11.46
N SER A 48 -11.85 -13.69 11.06
CA SER A 48 -12.77 -14.41 10.19
C SER A 48 -12.30 -14.53 8.73
N LEU A 49 -11.32 -13.73 8.32
CA LEU A 49 -10.69 -13.83 7.00
C LEU A 49 -9.63 -14.93 6.90
N ALA A 50 -9.22 -15.55 8.02
CA ALA A 50 -8.17 -16.56 8.03
C ALA A 50 -8.46 -17.71 7.05
N SER A 51 -7.47 -18.04 6.22
CA SER A 51 -7.58 -19.09 5.20
C SER A 51 -6.19 -19.60 4.82
N PRO A 52 -6.05 -20.65 4.00
CA PRO A 52 -4.72 -21.08 3.54
C PRO A 52 -3.89 -19.97 2.87
N LYS A 53 -4.55 -19.01 2.20
CA LYS A 53 -3.91 -17.85 1.57
C LYS A 53 -3.74 -16.66 2.53
N ILE A 54 -4.59 -16.54 3.55
CA ILE A 54 -4.63 -15.40 4.48
C ILE A 54 -4.15 -15.82 5.87
N LYS A 55 -2.97 -15.35 6.27
CA LYS A 55 -2.38 -15.62 7.58
C LYS A 55 -2.61 -14.43 8.50
N ILE A 56 -3.12 -14.69 9.70
CA ILE A 56 -3.23 -13.66 10.74
C ILE A 56 -1.97 -13.72 11.59
N VAL A 57 -1.23 -12.61 11.60
CA VAL A 57 0.01 -12.47 12.36
C VAL A 57 -0.31 -11.60 13.56
N ALA A 58 -0.26 -12.19 14.76
CA ALA A 58 -0.46 -11.47 16.01
C ALA A 58 0.87 -11.36 16.76
N LEU A 59 1.10 -10.22 17.41
CA LEU A 59 2.23 -10.01 18.30
C LEU A 59 1.76 -9.69 19.72
N PRO A 60 2.47 -10.14 20.76
CA PRO A 60 2.18 -9.73 22.13
C PRO A 60 2.22 -8.19 22.25
N ASN A 61 1.22 -7.62 22.92
CA ASN A 61 1.10 -6.18 23.18
C ASN A 61 1.00 -5.30 21.91
N SER A 62 0.47 -5.83 20.80
CA SER A 62 0.02 -4.98 19.69
C SER A 62 -1.23 -4.22 20.11
N THR A 63 -1.16 -2.89 20.18
CA THR A 63 -2.25 -2.01 20.65
C THR A 63 -2.91 -1.22 19.51
N GLY A 64 -2.49 -1.45 18.26
CA GLY A 64 -2.99 -0.72 17.10
C GLY A 64 -2.36 0.66 16.90
N ASP A 65 -1.24 0.95 17.57
CA ASP A 65 -0.46 2.17 17.35
C ASP A 65 0.63 1.98 16.29
N ASN A 66 1.18 3.09 15.81
CA ASN A 66 2.26 3.05 14.80
C ASN A 66 3.54 2.42 15.39
N LYS A 67 3.76 2.51 16.71
CA LYS A 67 4.93 1.92 17.38
C LYS A 67 4.93 0.39 17.33
N SER A 68 3.75 -0.21 17.24
CA SER A 68 3.59 -1.66 17.12
C SER A 68 3.97 -2.18 15.73
N ILE A 69 3.89 -1.34 14.69
CA ILE A 69 4.17 -1.72 13.29
C ILE A 69 5.62 -2.19 13.13
N ASN A 70 6.59 -1.50 13.75
CA ASN A 70 8.01 -1.85 13.66
C ASN A 70 8.28 -3.31 14.06
N LYS A 71 7.53 -3.83 15.03
CA LYS A 71 7.69 -5.20 15.53
C LYS A 71 7.27 -6.23 14.47
N PHE A 72 6.31 -5.90 13.62
CA PHE A 72 5.81 -6.82 12.60
C PHE A 72 6.79 -7.06 11.46
N TYR A 73 7.69 -6.12 11.14
CA TYR A 73 8.76 -6.37 10.17
C TYR A 73 9.63 -7.56 10.57
N ARG A 74 9.66 -7.94 11.87
CA ARG A 74 10.38 -9.13 12.33
C ARG A 74 9.79 -10.45 11.84
N THR A 75 8.53 -10.44 11.44
CA THR A 75 7.77 -11.61 10.98
C THR A 75 7.99 -11.91 9.49
N MET A 76 8.65 -11.02 8.76
CA MET A 76 9.02 -11.19 7.35
C MET A 76 10.26 -12.11 7.22
N THR A 77 10.11 -13.40 7.54
CA THR A 77 11.23 -14.33 7.70
C THR A 77 11.60 -15.15 6.45
N ASP A 78 10.82 -15.11 5.37
CA ASP A 78 11.06 -15.89 4.16
C ASP A 78 12.09 -15.18 3.25
N PRO A 79 13.32 -15.70 3.11
CA PRO A 79 14.36 -15.03 2.32
C PRO A 79 14.07 -15.02 0.81
N ASP A 80 13.24 -15.95 0.32
CA ASP A 80 12.89 -16.09 -1.10
C ASP A 80 11.65 -15.26 -1.48
N ALA A 81 11.04 -14.60 -0.51
CA ALA A 81 9.89 -13.73 -0.71
C ALA A 81 10.29 -12.34 -1.19
N PHE A 82 9.46 -11.78 -2.06
CA PHE A 82 9.30 -10.35 -2.21
C PHE A 82 8.07 -9.92 -1.43
N TYR A 83 8.29 -9.18 -0.34
CA TYR A 83 7.23 -8.68 0.50
C TYR A 83 6.70 -7.38 -0.06
N VAL A 84 5.38 -7.23 -0.11
CA VAL A 84 4.71 -5.99 -0.46
C VAL A 84 3.88 -5.55 0.75
N LYS A 85 4.37 -4.55 1.49
CA LYS A 85 3.60 -3.87 2.53
C LYS A 85 2.57 -2.96 1.87
N LEU A 86 1.32 -3.07 2.30
CA LEU A 86 0.23 -2.17 1.92
C LEU A 86 -0.45 -1.67 3.19
N ASP A 87 -0.71 -0.38 3.29
CA ASP A 87 -1.66 0.14 4.28
C ASP A 87 -3.06 -0.45 4.00
N ASP A 88 -3.87 -0.63 5.03
CA ASP A 88 -5.19 -1.27 4.88
C ASP A 88 -6.19 -0.43 4.06
N ASP A 89 -5.86 0.83 3.80
CA ASP A 89 -6.61 1.79 2.98
C ASP A 89 -5.99 2.06 1.59
N ILE A 90 -5.19 1.12 1.09
CA ILE A 90 -4.99 0.98 -0.36
C ILE A 90 -6.33 0.59 -1.02
N CYS A 91 -6.86 1.47 -1.86
CA CYS A 91 -8.20 1.34 -2.46
C CYS A 91 -8.17 0.96 -3.94
N TYR A 92 -7.01 1.05 -4.61
CA TYR A 92 -6.84 0.62 -5.99
C TYR A 92 -5.46 0.00 -6.23
N LEU A 93 -5.46 -1.16 -6.88
CA LEU A 93 -4.29 -1.81 -7.46
C LEU A 93 -4.65 -2.21 -8.91
N PRO A 94 -3.76 -2.01 -9.89
CA PRO A 94 -4.03 -2.43 -11.26
C PRO A 94 -4.02 -3.98 -11.36
N PRO A 95 -4.79 -4.59 -12.26
CA PRO A 95 -4.76 -6.04 -12.45
C PRO A 95 -3.34 -6.55 -12.72
N GLY A 96 -2.93 -7.63 -12.06
CA GLY A 96 -1.58 -8.23 -12.19
C GLY A 96 -0.45 -7.40 -11.59
N PHE A 97 -0.77 -6.41 -10.74
CA PHE A 97 0.19 -5.54 -10.06
C PHE A 97 1.31 -6.32 -9.39
N PHE A 98 0.98 -7.33 -8.57
CA PHE A 98 1.96 -7.96 -7.69
C PHE A 98 3.07 -8.66 -8.48
N GLY A 99 2.71 -9.37 -9.55
CA GLY A 99 3.67 -10.03 -10.44
C GLY A 99 4.57 -9.05 -11.19
N ARG A 100 4.00 -7.97 -11.76
CA ARG A 100 4.78 -6.97 -12.50
C ARG A 100 5.69 -6.16 -11.59
N PHE A 101 5.17 -5.71 -10.44
CA PHE A 101 5.93 -4.94 -9.45
C PHE A 101 7.12 -5.75 -8.91
N ALA A 102 6.88 -7.03 -8.58
CA ALA A 102 7.93 -7.98 -8.21
C ALA A 102 9.00 -8.15 -9.29
N ALA A 103 8.60 -8.32 -10.55
CA ALA A 103 9.53 -8.49 -11.67
C ALA A 103 10.39 -7.23 -11.90
N LYS A 104 9.79 -6.04 -11.84
CA LYS A 104 10.49 -4.76 -11.98
C LYS A 104 11.46 -4.52 -10.82
N ALA A 105 11.04 -4.78 -9.59
CA ALA A 105 11.92 -4.70 -8.42
C ALA A 105 13.12 -5.67 -8.55
N ALA A 106 12.90 -6.89 -9.05
CA ALA A 106 13.95 -7.87 -9.25
C ALA A 106 15.01 -7.40 -10.27
N ALA A 107 14.59 -6.72 -11.33
CA ALA A 107 15.49 -6.16 -12.34
C ALA A 107 16.44 -5.08 -11.78
N SER A 108 16.04 -4.41 -10.69
CA SER A 108 16.81 -3.34 -10.04
C SER A 108 17.28 -3.72 -8.63
N LYS A 109 17.23 -5.01 -8.27
CA LYS A 109 17.49 -5.50 -6.90
C LYS A 109 18.84 -5.04 -6.35
N THR A 110 19.88 -5.02 -7.16
CA THR A 110 21.23 -4.62 -6.72
C THR A 110 21.34 -3.12 -6.45
N ASN A 111 20.44 -2.31 -7.02
CA ASN A 111 20.54 -0.85 -7.03
C ASN A 111 19.67 -0.18 -5.98
N ALA A 112 18.59 -0.83 -5.52
CA ALA A 112 17.67 -0.25 -4.54
C ALA A 112 17.39 -1.20 -3.37
N ILE A 113 17.20 -0.65 -2.16
CA ILE A 113 16.92 -1.42 -0.93
C ILE A 113 15.42 -1.59 -0.66
N TRP A 114 14.60 -0.69 -1.20
CA TRP A 114 13.15 -0.78 -1.17
C TRP A 114 12.57 -0.18 -2.45
N PHE A 115 11.33 -0.57 -2.74
CA PHE A 115 10.61 -0.21 -3.95
C PHE A 115 9.24 0.34 -3.59
N SER A 116 8.71 1.30 -4.35
CA SER A 116 7.33 1.75 -4.20
C SER A 116 6.71 1.93 -5.59
N PRO A 117 5.43 1.62 -5.81
CA PRO A 117 4.74 2.10 -7.00
C PRO A 117 4.53 3.62 -6.93
N LEU A 118 4.02 4.20 -8.01
CA LEU A 118 3.49 5.56 -7.98
C LEU A 118 2.13 5.56 -7.25
N VAL A 119 2.12 6.07 -6.02
CA VAL A 119 0.93 6.07 -5.15
C VAL A 119 0.12 7.36 -5.33
N ILE A 120 -1.11 7.26 -5.81
CA ILE A 120 -2.08 8.35 -5.77
C ILE A 120 -2.44 8.66 -4.31
N ASN A 121 -2.46 9.95 -3.99
CA ASN A 121 -2.58 10.49 -2.63
C ASN A 121 -1.41 10.09 -1.70
N ASN A 122 -0.22 10.01 -2.27
CA ASN A 122 1.05 10.13 -1.54
C ASN A 122 1.70 11.48 -1.87
N ALA A 123 2.22 12.19 -0.88
CA ALA A 123 2.68 13.57 -1.07
C ALA A 123 3.80 13.71 -2.11
N ILE A 124 4.83 12.86 -2.03
CA ILE A 124 5.97 12.89 -2.95
C ILE A 124 5.53 12.41 -4.35
N CYS A 125 4.69 11.37 -4.43
CA CYS A 125 4.15 10.91 -5.71
C CYS A 125 3.26 11.97 -6.38
N SER A 126 2.48 12.72 -5.59
CA SER A 126 1.67 13.83 -6.10
C SER A 126 2.56 14.95 -6.65
N TRP A 127 3.66 15.26 -5.96
CA TRP A 127 4.66 16.17 -6.48
C TRP A 127 5.28 15.67 -7.79
N LEU A 128 5.69 14.40 -7.87
CA LEU A 128 6.24 13.79 -9.10
C LEU A 128 5.25 13.86 -10.27
N LEU A 129 3.98 13.53 -10.03
CA LEU A 129 2.92 13.64 -11.02
C LEU A 129 2.75 15.08 -11.51
N SER A 130 2.81 16.07 -10.61
CA SER A 130 2.72 17.48 -10.97
C SER A 130 3.95 17.95 -11.76
N PHE A 131 5.14 17.56 -11.32
CA PHE A 131 6.42 17.86 -11.99
C PHE A 131 6.44 17.35 -13.43
N HIS A 132 5.90 16.16 -13.68
CA HIS A 132 5.77 15.58 -15.02
C HIS A 132 4.49 16.02 -15.77
N GLY A 133 3.75 17.00 -15.26
CA GLY A 133 2.56 17.55 -15.92
C GLY A 133 1.36 16.61 -16.01
N LYS A 134 1.33 15.55 -15.20
CA LYS A 134 0.26 14.53 -15.19
C LYS A 134 -0.97 14.95 -14.40
N ILE A 135 -0.76 15.78 -13.38
CA ILE A 135 -1.81 16.43 -12.60
C ILE A 135 -1.57 17.93 -12.54
N LYS A 136 -2.59 18.69 -12.20
CA LYS A 136 -2.50 20.14 -11.94
C LYS A 136 -3.00 20.42 -10.53
N SER A 137 -2.31 21.33 -9.85
CA SER A 137 -2.70 21.85 -8.55
C SER A 137 -2.68 23.38 -8.61
N SER A 138 -3.67 24.03 -8.00
CA SER A 138 -3.66 25.48 -7.80
C SER A 138 -2.58 25.89 -6.80
N ASP A 139 -2.33 25.03 -5.81
CA ASP A 139 -1.35 25.25 -4.76
C ASP A 139 -0.03 24.53 -5.07
N ALA A 140 1.07 25.11 -4.62
CA ALA A 140 2.40 24.54 -4.81
C ALA A 140 2.53 23.22 -4.03
N LEU A 141 2.81 22.13 -4.75
CA LEU A 141 3.22 20.87 -4.13
C LEU A 141 4.72 20.93 -3.82
N SER A 142 5.12 20.44 -2.66
CA SER A 142 6.52 20.26 -2.29
C SER A 142 6.91 18.78 -2.37
N CYS A 143 8.19 18.49 -2.59
CA CYS A 143 8.76 17.14 -2.59
C CYS A 143 8.99 16.59 -1.16
N GLN A 144 8.16 16.99 -0.19
CA GLN A 144 8.27 16.55 1.21
C GLN A 144 7.13 15.60 1.58
N ALA A 145 7.42 14.57 2.38
CA ALA A 145 6.38 13.65 2.87
C ALA A 145 5.27 14.37 3.65
N ALA A 146 5.61 15.45 4.37
CA ALA A 146 4.67 16.28 5.13
C ALA A 146 4.18 17.50 4.33
N CYS A 147 4.10 17.42 3.00
CA CYS A 147 3.63 18.53 2.17
C CYS A 147 2.26 19.05 2.64
N GLU A 148 2.14 20.35 2.96
CA GLU A 148 0.90 20.98 3.43
C GLU A 148 -0.30 20.76 2.48
N ILE A 149 -0.04 20.53 1.20
CA ILE A 149 -1.09 20.24 0.22
C ILE A 149 -1.25 18.73 0.04
N GLY A 150 -0.20 18.03 -0.42
CA GLY A 150 -0.29 16.61 -0.78
C GLY A 150 -0.56 15.66 0.40
N TRP A 151 -0.13 16.03 1.60
CA TRP A 151 -0.30 15.23 2.82
C TRP A 151 -1.42 15.76 3.72
N ARG A 152 -1.56 17.09 3.86
CA ARG A 152 -2.46 17.68 4.86
C ARG A 152 -3.82 18.10 4.34
N ASN A 153 -3.94 18.51 3.08
CA ASN A 153 -5.14 19.18 2.57
C ASN A 153 -6.21 18.16 2.09
N PRO A 154 -7.36 18.04 2.77
CA PRO A 154 -8.40 17.10 2.37
C PRO A 154 -9.07 17.44 1.03
N GLN A 155 -9.24 18.73 0.72
CA GLN A 155 -9.86 19.15 -0.54
C GLN A 155 -9.00 18.76 -1.74
N PHE A 156 -7.67 18.91 -1.61
CA PHE A 156 -6.73 18.41 -2.62
C PHE A 156 -6.87 16.90 -2.82
N ALA A 157 -6.91 16.12 -1.74
CA ALA A 157 -7.10 14.67 -1.81
C ALA A 157 -8.42 14.29 -2.52
N VAL A 158 -9.53 14.95 -2.19
CA VAL A 158 -10.82 14.74 -2.86
C VAL A 158 -10.73 15.00 -4.37
N LEU A 159 -10.12 16.12 -4.78
CA LEU A 159 -9.95 16.45 -6.19
C LEU A 159 -9.05 15.44 -6.91
N LEU A 160 -7.94 15.06 -6.29
CA LEU A 160 -7.01 14.07 -6.83
C LEU A 160 -7.67 12.71 -7.01
N HIS A 161 -8.42 12.22 -6.02
CA HIS A 161 -9.15 10.97 -6.13
C HIS A 161 -10.24 11.02 -7.20
N ARG A 162 -11.01 12.11 -7.33
CA ARG A 162 -12.01 12.23 -8.40
C ARG A 162 -11.35 12.22 -9.78
N ALA A 163 -10.22 12.89 -9.93
CA ALA A 163 -9.45 12.90 -11.17
C ALA A 163 -8.85 11.52 -11.49
N PHE A 164 -8.46 10.75 -10.47
CA PHE A 164 -7.96 9.38 -10.65
C PHE A 164 -9.07 8.39 -10.96
N LEU A 165 -10.19 8.42 -10.22
CA LEU A 165 -11.36 7.59 -10.49
C LEU A 165 -11.88 7.79 -11.92
N ASN A 166 -11.92 9.03 -12.42
CA ASN A 166 -12.28 9.28 -13.83
C ASN A 166 -11.33 8.57 -14.81
N ARG A 167 -10.02 8.49 -14.49
CA ARG A 167 -9.05 7.77 -15.33
C ARG A 167 -9.22 6.26 -15.22
N ILE A 168 -9.58 5.73 -14.06
CA ILE A 168 -9.94 4.31 -13.91
C ILE A 168 -11.18 4.02 -14.77
N GLU A 169 -12.25 4.80 -14.61
CA GLU A 169 -13.53 4.60 -15.31
C GLU A 169 -13.44 4.78 -16.83
N THR A 170 -12.39 5.46 -17.32
CA THR A 170 -12.14 5.67 -18.75
C THR A 170 -10.94 4.89 -19.28
N ASP A 171 -10.40 3.95 -18.50
CA ASP A 171 -9.23 3.12 -18.86
C ASP A 171 -8.00 3.92 -19.31
N ARG A 172 -7.73 5.04 -18.64
CA ARG A 172 -6.61 5.96 -18.90
C ARG A 172 -5.65 6.08 -17.72
N VAL A 173 -5.54 5.04 -16.89
CA VAL A 173 -4.57 5.02 -15.76
C VAL A 173 -3.14 5.20 -16.27
N GLU A 174 -2.80 4.58 -17.39
CA GLU A 174 -1.50 4.70 -18.07
C GLU A 174 -1.08 6.14 -18.42
N SER A 175 -2.05 7.05 -18.55
CA SER A 175 -1.75 8.48 -18.76
C SER A 175 -0.93 9.08 -17.61
N LEU A 176 -0.99 8.49 -16.42
CA LEU A 176 -0.27 8.92 -15.22
C LEU A 176 1.16 8.36 -15.13
N HIS A 177 1.55 7.44 -16.02
CA HIS A 177 2.90 6.87 -15.98
C HIS A 177 3.97 7.95 -16.15
N ILE A 178 5.00 7.84 -15.32
CA ILE A 178 6.20 8.67 -15.33
C ILE A 178 7.44 7.76 -15.39
N PRO A 179 8.64 8.29 -15.70
CA PRO A 179 9.88 7.56 -15.50
C PRO A 179 10.06 7.15 -14.04
N ASP A 180 10.76 6.05 -13.80
CA ASP A 180 11.16 5.66 -12.45
C ASP A 180 11.95 6.78 -11.76
N ALA A 181 11.72 6.92 -10.46
CA ALA A 181 12.38 7.93 -9.65
C ALA A 181 13.19 7.29 -8.52
N THR A 182 14.41 7.79 -8.33
CA THR A 182 15.28 7.37 -7.22
C THR A 182 15.02 8.25 -6.01
N MET A 183 14.99 7.65 -4.82
CA MET A 183 14.83 8.39 -3.57
C MET A 183 15.94 8.07 -2.58
N THR A 184 16.53 9.12 -2.01
CA THR A 184 17.61 9.04 -1.01
C THR A 184 17.41 10.09 0.05
N LEU A 185 17.72 9.75 1.31
CA LEU A 185 17.87 10.72 2.42
C LEU A 185 16.62 11.57 2.69
N GLY A 186 15.42 11.04 2.45
CA GLY A 186 14.15 11.71 2.73
C GLY A 186 13.11 10.75 3.27
N ARG A 187 12.26 11.24 4.18
CA ARG A 187 11.07 10.51 4.65
C ARG A 187 10.09 10.33 3.48
N PHE A 188 9.49 9.16 3.36
CA PHE A 188 8.47 8.85 2.37
C PHE A 188 7.37 8.02 3.01
N SER A 189 6.12 8.36 2.71
CA SER A 189 5.01 7.58 3.25
C SER A 189 4.98 6.20 2.61
N ILE A 190 5.18 5.16 3.41
CA ILE A 190 5.33 3.78 2.95
C ILE A 190 3.97 3.09 2.81
N ASN A 191 3.03 3.78 2.16
CA ASN A 191 1.66 3.31 1.96
C ASN A 191 1.61 2.02 1.15
N CYS A 192 2.51 1.90 0.18
CA CYS A 192 2.78 0.68 -0.56
C CYS A 192 4.29 0.54 -0.77
N LEU A 193 4.90 -0.51 -0.23
CA LEU A 193 6.35 -0.69 -0.21
C LEU A 193 6.74 -2.14 -0.51
N GLY A 194 7.61 -2.36 -1.48
CA GLY A 194 8.22 -3.64 -1.82
C GLY A 194 9.62 -3.81 -1.22
N VAL A 195 9.90 -4.96 -0.63
CA VAL A 195 11.20 -5.29 -0.02
C VAL A 195 11.52 -6.77 -0.24
N PHE A 196 12.79 -7.08 -0.53
CA PHE A 196 13.24 -8.47 -0.60
C PHE A 196 13.45 -9.06 0.80
N GLY A 197 12.87 -10.24 1.03
CA GLY A 197 13.05 -10.99 2.27
C GLY A 197 14.52 -11.28 2.57
N ALA A 198 15.33 -11.57 1.54
CA ALA A 198 16.77 -11.71 1.68
C ALA A 198 17.45 -10.48 2.30
N ASP A 199 17.08 -9.26 1.86
CA ASP A 199 17.64 -8.02 2.40
C ASP A 199 17.19 -7.80 3.84
N ARG A 200 15.87 -7.93 4.11
CA ARG A 200 15.34 -7.81 5.47
C ARG A 200 15.96 -8.83 6.43
N ASN A 201 16.17 -10.07 5.99
CA ASN A 201 16.77 -11.12 6.82
C ASN A 201 18.26 -10.87 7.08
N ALA A 202 19.01 -10.42 6.08
CA ALA A 202 20.42 -10.08 6.24
C ALA A 202 20.64 -8.90 7.20
N LEU A 203 19.74 -7.92 7.15
CA LEU A 203 19.76 -6.74 8.03
C LEU A 203 19.24 -7.03 9.45
N GLY A 204 18.37 -8.02 9.59
CA GLY A 204 17.72 -8.32 10.88
C GLY A 204 17.00 -7.10 11.45
N ASP A 205 17.28 -6.76 12.70
CA ASP A 205 16.69 -5.60 13.37
C ASP A 205 17.12 -4.26 12.76
N ALA A 206 18.25 -4.20 12.03
CA ALA A 206 18.68 -2.97 11.37
C ALA A 206 17.75 -2.55 10.21
N PHE A 207 16.96 -3.49 9.68
CA PHE A 207 15.98 -3.19 8.63
C PHE A 207 14.94 -2.17 9.12
N CYS A 208 14.41 -2.37 10.31
CA CYS A 208 13.53 -1.44 11.00
C CYS A 208 13.63 -1.68 12.52
N PRO A 209 14.48 -0.89 13.22
CA PRO A 209 14.61 -0.98 14.67
C PRO A 209 13.28 -0.72 15.39
N LEU A 210 13.23 -1.08 16.67
CA LEU A 210 12.12 -0.68 17.52
C LEU A 210 12.21 0.81 17.85
N ASP A 211 11.06 1.42 18.13
CA ASP A 211 10.93 2.80 18.63
C ASP A 211 11.45 3.89 17.67
N VAL A 212 11.51 3.60 16.37
CA VAL A 212 11.79 4.59 15.31
C VAL A 212 10.53 4.87 14.49
N ASP A 213 10.49 6.01 13.79
CA ASP A 213 9.54 6.24 12.70
C ASP A 213 9.92 5.31 11.53
N ASP A 214 9.11 4.29 11.28
CA ASP A 214 9.41 3.28 10.26
C ASP A 214 9.42 3.88 8.85
N GLU A 215 8.57 4.87 8.58
CA GLU A 215 8.57 5.59 7.31
C GLU A 215 9.91 6.29 7.08
N GLU A 216 10.42 7.02 8.07
CA GLU A 216 11.71 7.72 7.97
C GLU A 216 12.89 6.74 7.97
N HIS A 217 12.88 5.74 8.85
CA HIS A 217 13.97 4.78 8.95
C HIS A 217 14.15 4.00 7.65
N ILE A 218 13.07 3.44 7.12
CA ILE A 218 13.13 2.62 5.91
C ILE A 218 13.43 3.50 4.69
N SER A 219 12.90 4.72 4.60
CA SER A 219 13.03 5.53 3.38
C SER A 219 14.27 6.42 3.34
N ALA A 220 14.83 6.82 4.48
CA ALA A 220 15.98 7.73 4.57
C ALA A 220 17.23 7.04 5.14
N PHE A 221 17.11 6.42 6.32
CA PHE A 221 18.26 5.86 7.04
C PHE A 221 18.75 4.55 6.41
N LEU A 222 17.84 3.67 6.04
CA LEU A 222 18.20 2.38 5.46
C LEU A 222 18.96 2.53 4.13
N PRO A 223 18.56 3.45 3.21
CA PRO A 223 19.39 3.78 2.04
C PRO A 223 20.78 4.31 2.37
N MET A 224 20.90 5.15 3.40
CA MET A 224 22.20 5.66 3.85
C MET A 224 23.10 4.53 4.36
N MET A 225 22.55 3.63 5.19
CA MET A 225 23.28 2.51 5.77
C MET A 225 23.74 1.49 4.73
N THR A 226 22.86 1.17 3.77
CA THR A 226 23.11 0.13 2.76
C THR A 226 23.76 0.66 1.48
N LYS A 227 23.86 1.99 1.34
CA LYS A 227 24.29 2.67 0.11
C LYS A 227 23.47 2.27 -1.13
N ARG A 228 22.22 1.85 -0.91
CA ARG A 228 21.25 1.47 -1.94
C ARG A 228 20.02 2.37 -1.79
N PRO A 229 19.70 3.27 -2.73
CA PRO A 229 18.52 4.13 -2.67
C PRO A 229 17.20 3.36 -2.58
N GLY A 230 16.10 4.08 -2.40
CA GLY A 230 14.78 3.60 -2.80
C GLY A 230 14.49 3.84 -4.27
N GLN A 231 13.58 3.06 -4.83
CA GLN A 231 13.10 3.24 -6.20
C GLN A 231 11.58 3.31 -6.26
N ILE A 232 11.07 4.38 -6.85
CA ILE A 232 9.67 4.53 -7.22
C ILE A 232 9.53 4.03 -8.66
N ILE A 233 8.70 3.01 -8.87
CA ILE A 233 8.36 2.44 -10.16
C ILE A 233 7.25 3.28 -10.76
N GLY A 234 7.59 4.08 -11.76
CA GLY A 234 6.75 5.18 -12.25
C GLY A 234 5.57 4.77 -13.13
N ASP A 235 5.55 3.52 -13.57
CA ASP A 235 4.52 2.93 -14.43
C ASP A 235 3.68 1.83 -13.75
N GLU A 236 3.80 1.69 -12.42
CA GLU A 236 2.83 0.95 -11.61
C GLU A 236 2.09 1.96 -10.73
N VAL A 237 0.78 2.14 -10.97
CA VAL A 237 -0.01 3.18 -10.29
C VAL A 237 -1.01 2.55 -9.32
N VAL A 238 -0.92 2.90 -8.04
CA VAL A 238 -1.83 2.44 -6.97
C VAL A 238 -2.52 3.64 -6.31
N ALA A 239 -3.56 3.44 -5.51
CA ALA A 239 -4.15 4.54 -4.72
C ALA A 239 -4.25 4.20 -3.24
N HIS A 240 -3.81 5.15 -2.41
CA HIS A 240 -3.99 5.19 -0.97
C HIS A 240 -5.14 6.15 -0.65
N PHE A 241 -6.07 5.76 0.22
CA PHE A 241 -7.32 6.50 0.40
C PHE A 241 -7.13 7.83 1.14
N ALA A 242 -6.49 7.86 2.31
CA ALA A 242 -6.37 9.11 3.06
C ALA A 242 -5.30 9.04 4.16
N TYR A 243 -4.55 10.13 4.32
CA TYR A 243 -3.84 10.39 5.58
C TYR A 243 -4.83 10.75 6.69
N TYR A 244 -4.44 10.59 7.96
CA TYR A 244 -5.30 10.93 9.10
C TYR A 244 -5.79 12.39 9.09
N THR A 245 -5.01 13.30 8.50
CA THR A 245 -5.32 14.72 8.28
C THR A 245 -6.44 14.95 7.27
N GLN A 246 -6.64 14.00 6.35
CA GLN A 246 -7.59 14.07 5.25
C GLN A 246 -8.84 13.21 5.53
N GLU A 247 -8.66 12.11 6.27
CA GLU A 247 -9.60 10.98 6.36
C GLU A 247 -11.04 11.40 6.63
N ARG A 248 -11.27 12.27 7.64
CA ARG A 248 -12.61 12.71 8.01
C ARG A 248 -13.39 13.27 6.81
N VAL A 249 -12.78 14.17 6.04
CA VAL A 249 -13.45 14.84 4.92
C VAL A 249 -13.58 13.89 3.73
N VAL A 250 -12.58 13.07 3.43
CA VAL A 250 -12.65 12.13 2.30
C VAL A 250 -13.73 11.07 2.56
N LEU A 251 -13.88 10.61 3.80
CA LEU A 251 -14.94 9.68 4.23
C LEU A 251 -16.36 10.25 4.11
N GLU A 252 -16.54 11.57 4.17
CA GLU A 252 -17.84 12.23 3.99
C GLU A 252 -18.27 12.27 2.50
N THR A 253 -17.47 11.72 1.58
CA THR A 253 -17.74 11.67 0.13
C THR A 253 -18.09 10.27 -0.38
N ASP A 254 -18.46 10.17 -1.65
CA ASP A 254 -18.71 8.94 -2.41
C ASP A 254 -17.43 8.19 -2.86
N ILE A 255 -16.23 8.70 -2.55
CA ILE A 255 -14.97 8.22 -3.14
C ILE A 255 -14.70 6.75 -2.78
N LEU A 256 -14.87 6.34 -1.53
CA LEU A 256 -14.60 4.96 -1.11
C LEU A 256 -15.57 3.98 -1.78
N GLU A 257 -16.83 4.35 -1.88
CA GLU A 257 -17.86 3.56 -2.56
C GLU A 257 -17.51 3.38 -4.04
N ARG A 258 -17.05 4.44 -4.72
CA ARG A 258 -16.60 4.34 -6.11
C ARG A 258 -15.41 3.40 -6.29
N TYR A 259 -14.40 3.45 -5.41
CA TYR A 259 -13.32 2.45 -5.45
C TYR A 259 -13.83 1.04 -5.22
N HIS A 260 -14.79 0.85 -4.32
CA HIS A 260 -15.41 -0.45 -4.09
C HIS A 260 -16.12 -0.98 -5.35
N LEU A 261 -16.89 -0.13 -6.03
CA LEU A 261 -17.58 -0.48 -7.28
C LEU A 261 -16.58 -0.86 -8.38
N GLU A 262 -15.52 -0.09 -8.55
CA GLU A 262 -14.46 -0.40 -9.53
C GLU A 262 -13.73 -1.70 -9.21
N ALA A 263 -13.44 -1.96 -7.93
CA ALA A 263 -12.83 -3.21 -7.47
C ALA A 263 -13.73 -4.44 -7.70
N VAL A 264 -15.07 -4.27 -7.69
CA VAL A 264 -16.02 -5.33 -8.05
C VAL A 264 -16.09 -5.51 -9.57
N ARG A 265 -16.20 -4.43 -10.34
CA ARG A 265 -16.32 -4.46 -11.82
C ARG A 265 -15.12 -5.12 -12.49
N ARG A 266 -13.92 -4.89 -11.96
CA ARG A 266 -12.66 -5.37 -12.55
C ARG A 266 -12.28 -6.80 -12.13
N ARG A 267 -13.11 -7.50 -11.35
CA ARG A 267 -12.87 -8.91 -11.02
C ARG A 267 -12.99 -9.77 -12.28
N PRO A 268 -12.05 -10.70 -12.52
CA PRO A 268 -12.25 -11.74 -13.51
C PRO A 268 -13.54 -12.51 -13.20
N SER A 269 -14.36 -12.74 -14.23
CA SER A 269 -15.65 -13.44 -14.16
C SER A 269 -15.57 -14.88 -13.63
N SER A 270 -14.37 -15.44 -13.44
CA SER A 270 -14.14 -16.76 -12.84
C SER A 270 -14.24 -16.80 -11.30
N SER A 271 -14.41 -15.67 -10.62
CA SER A 271 -14.44 -15.58 -9.14
C SER A 271 -15.84 -15.50 -8.52
N LEU A 272 -16.90 -15.78 -9.29
CA LEU A 272 -18.25 -16.01 -8.76
C LEU A 272 -18.33 -17.38 -8.05
N ILE A 273 -17.56 -17.55 -6.97
CA ILE A 273 -17.78 -18.64 -6.00
C ILE A 273 -18.68 -18.08 -4.91
N SER A 274 -19.97 -18.35 -5.10
CA SER A 274 -21.08 -18.43 -4.13
C SER A 274 -21.15 -17.37 -3.01
N SER A 275 -21.84 -16.26 -3.30
CA SER A 275 -22.49 -15.44 -2.26
C SER A 275 -23.85 -16.00 -1.80
N GLU A 276 -24.23 -17.23 -2.18
CA GLU A 276 -25.53 -17.82 -1.84
C GLU A 276 -25.55 -18.68 -0.55
N ALA A 277 -24.41 -18.86 0.13
CA ALA A 277 -24.36 -19.77 1.29
C ALA A 277 -24.73 -19.13 2.65
N VAL A 278 -25.12 -17.85 2.73
CA VAL A 278 -25.34 -17.15 4.02
C VAL A 278 -26.82 -16.84 4.30
N LEU A 279 -27.76 -17.22 3.41
CA LEU A 279 -29.21 -16.97 3.62
C LEU A 279 -30.07 -18.24 3.62
N ALA A 280 -29.48 -19.42 3.75
CA ALA A 280 -30.22 -20.68 3.77
C ALA A 280 -29.86 -21.57 4.97
N THR A 281 -30.02 -21.04 6.19
CA THR A 281 -30.42 -21.85 7.34
C THR A 281 -31.29 -20.99 8.26
N ALA A 282 -32.55 -21.40 8.34
CA ALA A 282 -33.56 -20.92 9.28
C ALA A 282 -33.15 -21.15 10.74
#